data_AF-A0AAN7SDJ9-F1
#
_entry.id   AF-A0AAN7SDJ9-F1
#
_cell.length_a   1.000
_cell.length_b   1.000
_cell.length_c   1.000
_cell.angle_alpha   90.00
_cell.angle_beta   90.00
_cell.angle_gamma   90.00
#
_symmetry.space_group_name_H-M   'P 1'
#
loop_
_entity.id
_entity.type
_entity.pdbx_description
1 polymer ?
#
loop_
_entity_poly.entity_id
_entity_poly.type
_entity_poly.pdbx_seq_one_letter_code
_entity_poly.pdbx_strand_id
1 'polypeptide(L)'
;MATAKMKIILPLVVWLWLYTTTADSYSGIGFGIKREIFFLNLEDGYFGCQVNESTDVLQLFELSKLCDGTPNCFLGSDELRNELKCTDDCRKEDGTVCQNGACLDNNCHCNDGFGGCSCQVPDENECKYRPCDVFAHCTNTLGSFQCTCFPGYRGDGFHCEGKSTLF
;
A
#
# COMPACT_ATOMS: atom_id res chain seq x y z
N MET A 1 -75.09 -13.60 -25.62
CA MET A 1 -74.82 -13.23 -24.21
C MET A 1 -73.32 -12.95 -24.12
N ALA A 2 -72.93 -11.69 -24.25
CA ALA A 2 -71.55 -11.25 -24.40
C ALA A 2 -70.96 -10.82 -23.06
N THR A 3 -69.71 -11.21 -22.82
CA THR A 3 -68.93 -11.01 -21.61
C THR A 3 -68.23 -9.63 -21.58
N ALA A 4 -68.27 -9.02 -20.39
CA ALA A 4 -67.39 -8.02 -19.76
C ALA A 4 -66.91 -6.77 -20.55
N LYS A 5 -67.20 -5.58 -19.98
CA LYS A 5 -66.50 -4.31 -20.24
C LYS A 5 -65.62 -3.90 -19.04
N MET A 6 -64.38 -3.52 -19.34
CA MET A 6 -63.32 -2.95 -18.47
C MET A 6 -63.58 -1.53 -17.98
N LYS A 7 -63.00 -1.17 -16.81
CA LYS A 7 -62.56 0.19 -16.34
C LYS A 7 -61.73 0.00 -15.05
N ILE A 8 -60.38 -0.02 -15.06
CA ILE A 8 -59.41 1.10 -14.88
C ILE A 8 -59.81 1.97 -13.66
N ILE A 9 -59.06 2.13 -12.55
CA ILE A 9 -57.74 2.77 -12.32
C ILE A 9 -57.24 2.41 -10.90
N LEU A 10 -55.98 1.99 -10.72
CA LEU A 10 -55.31 1.83 -9.41
C LEU A 10 -54.26 2.96 -9.27
N PRO A 11 -54.37 3.91 -8.31
CA PRO A 11 -53.32 4.89 -8.11
C PRO A 11 -52.28 4.36 -7.10
N LEU A 12 -51.07 4.16 -7.61
CA LEU A 12 -49.80 4.55 -7.00
C LEU A 12 -49.85 4.85 -5.48
N VAL A 13 -49.56 3.83 -4.66
CA VAL A 13 -49.03 4.00 -3.30
C VAL A 13 -47.52 3.76 -3.44
N VAL A 14 -46.80 4.76 -3.95
CA VAL A 14 -45.92 5.61 -3.14
C VAL A 14 -44.98 4.77 -2.26
N TRP A 15 -43.85 4.45 -2.88
CA TRP A 15 -42.51 4.60 -2.32
C TRP A 15 -42.25 3.91 -0.98
N LEU A 16 -41.72 2.70 -1.13
CA LEU A 16 -40.86 1.94 -0.23
C LEU A 16 -39.62 2.76 0.19
N TRP A 17 -39.81 3.84 0.94
CA TRP A 17 -38.74 4.67 1.50
C TRP A 17 -38.98 4.89 3.00
N LEU A 18 -38.83 3.81 3.76
CA LEU A 18 -38.33 3.91 5.13
C LEU A 18 -36.94 3.27 5.12
N TYR A 19 -35.97 4.16 4.93
CA TYR A 19 -34.57 3.96 5.25
C TYR A 19 -34.43 3.41 6.67
N THR A 20 -34.27 2.09 6.78
CA THR A 20 -33.40 1.53 7.81
C THR A 20 -32.02 1.49 7.18
N THR A 21 -31.18 2.48 7.49
CA THR A 21 -29.74 2.37 7.27
C THR A 21 -29.28 1.17 8.10
N THR A 22 -29.04 0.03 7.44
CA THR A 22 -28.24 -1.03 8.03
C THR A 22 -26.84 -0.45 8.18
N ALA A 23 -26.45 -0.17 9.41
CA ALA A 23 -25.05 0.04 9.75
C ALA A 23 -24.33 -1.28 9.46
N ASP A 24 -23.48 -1.30 8.42
CA ASP A 24 -22.58 -2.42 8.15
C ASP A 24 -21.59 -2.54 9.30
N SER A 25 -21.90 -3.45 10.23
CA SER A 25 -20.95 -3.96 11.21
C SER A 25 -20.46 -5.32 10.72
N TYR A 26 -19.16 -5.36 10.43
CA TYR A 26 -18.36 -6.52 10.00
C TYR A 26 -18.69 -7.79 10.82
N SER A 27 -19.36 -8.76 10.20
CA SER A 27 -19.11 -10.18 10.46
C SER A 27 -19.70 -11.02 9.33
N GLY A 28 -18.83 -11.74 8.63
CA GLY A 28 -19.12 -12.38 7.35
C GLY A 28 -20.12 -13.53 7.43
N ILE A 29 -21.18 -13.42 6.62
CA ILE A 29 -21.93 -14.54 6.07
C ILE A 29 -22.05 -14.27 4.57
N GLY A 30 -21.06 -14.69 3.81
CA GLY A 30 -21.04 -14.56 2.37
C GLY A 30 -20.33 -15.76 1.78
N PHE A 31 -20.83 -16.26 0.65
CA PHE A 31 -20.06 -17.10 -0.27
C PHE A 31 -18.77 -16.33 -0.61
N GLY A 32 -17.72 -16.61 0.16
CA GLY A 32 -16.57 -15.73 0.34
C GLY A 32 -15.54 -15.95 -0.74
N ILE A 33 -15.39 -14.96 -1.62
CA ILE A 33 -14.22 -14.85 -2.49
C ILE A 33 -13.02 -14.67 -1.56
N LYS A 34 -12.19 -15.70 -1.37
CA LYS A 34 -10.91 -15.56 -0.68
C LYS A 34 -10.08 -14.56 -1.48
N ARG A 35 -9.73 -13.42 -0.89
CA ARG A 35 -8.76 -12.48 -1.46
C ARG A 35 -7.38 -12.88 -0.96
N GLU A 36 -6.38 -12.98 -1.85
CA GLU A 36 -5.01 -13.19 -1.38
C GLU A 36 -4.55 -12.05 -0.48
N ILE A 37 -3.67 -12.38 0.46
CA ILE A 37 -3.00 -11.40 1.30
C ILE A 37 -1.68 -11.04 0.62
N PHE A 38 -1.55 -9.77 0.25
CA PHE A 38 -0.34 -9.15 -0.28
C PHE A 38 -0.07 -7.85 0.49
N PHE A 39 1.16 -7.66 0.94
CA PHE A 39 1.61 -6.41 1.53
C PHE A 39 2.93 -5.98 0.88
N LEU A 40 3.12 -4.67 0.74
CA LEU A 40 4.27 -4.07 0.11
C LEU A 40 4.84 -2.98 1.03
N ASN A 41 6.14 -3.08 1.32
CA ASN A 41 6.87 -2.08 2.09
C ASN A 41 8.05 -1.57 1.25
N LEU A 42 7.81 -0.47 0.54
CA LEU A 42 8.80 0.17 -0.32
C LEU A 42 9.91 0.89 0.47
N GLU A 43 9.66 1.22 1.74
CA GLU A 43 10.63 1.91 2.60
C GLU A 43 11.67 0.94 3.15
N ASP A 44 11.22 -0.25 3.56
CA ASP A 44 12.11 -1.30 4.06
C ASP A 44 12.58 -2.26 2.96
N GLY A 45 12.12 -2.08 1.72
CA GLY A 45 12.60 -2.84 0.56
C GLY A 45 12.18 -4.31 0.55
N TYR A 46 10.97 -4.63 1.03
CA TYR A 46 10.42 -5.98 0.96
C TYR A 46 8.91 -5.97 0.70
N PHE A 47 8.41 -7.09 0.20
CA PHE A 47 6.99 -7.39 0.15
C PHE A 47 6.74 -8.78 0.72
N GLY A 48 5.49 -9.09 1.03
CA GLY A 48 5.15 -10.45 1.37
C GLY A 48 3.75 -10.82 0.91
N CYS A 49 3.62 -12.09 0.63
CA CYS A 49 2.45 -12.62 -0.04
C CYS A 49 2.24 -14.10 0.25
N GLN A 50 1.03 -14.57 -0.02
CA GLN A 50 0.75 -15.99 -0.07
C GLN A 50 1.31 -16.57 -1.37
N VAL A 51 1.99 -17.71 -1.29
CA VAL A 51 2.55 -18.42 -2.47
C VAL A 51 1.54 -19.37 -3.14
N ASN A 52 0.41 -19.65 -2.48
CA ASN A 52 -0.65 -20.52 -2.97
C ASN A 52 -1.98 -20.17 -2.27
N GLU A 53 -3.12 -20.47 -2.91
CA GLU A 53 -4.49 -20.28 -2.41
C GLU A 53 -4.74 -20.95 -1.04
N SER A 54 -4.05 -22.05 -0.77
CA SER A 54 -4.22 -22.84 0.46
C SER A 54 -3.18 -22.55 1.55
N THR A 55 -2.25 -21.62 1.31
CA THR A 55 -1.20 -21.31 2.28
C THR A 55 -1.63 -20.18 3.20
N ASP A 56 -1.77 -20.49 4.49
CA ASP A 56 -2.09 -19.50 5.54
C ASP A 56 -0.86 -18.67 5.98
N VAL A 57 0.32 -18.99 5.45
CA VAL A 57 1.61 -18.35 5.78
C VAL A 57 1.99 -17.34 4.70
N LEU A 58 2.36 -16.14 5.14
CA LEU A 58 2.96 -15.12 4.30
C LEU A 58 4.46 -15.35 4.19
N GLN A 59 4.95 -15.44 2.96
CA GLN A 59 6.37 -15.43 2.67
C GLN A 59 6.83 -14.01 2.38
N LEU A 60 7.99 -13.65 2.91
CA LEU A 60 8.68 -12.39 2.67
C LEU A 60 9.65 -12.54 1.49
N PHE A 61 9.69 -11.54 0.63
CA PHE A 61 10.56 -11.44 -0.52
C PHE A 61 11.23 -10.08 -0.56
N GLU A 62 12.46 -10.04 -1.08
CA GLU A 62 13.13 -8.78 -1.42
C GLU A 62 12.35 -8.04 -2.49
N LEU A 63 12.38 -6.70 -2.45
CA LEU A 63 11.63 -5.88 -3.39
C LEU A 63 12.03 -6.11 -4.86
N SER A 64 13.28 -6.45 -5.14
CA SER A 64 13.79 -6.79 -6.48
C SER A 64 13.10 -7.98 -7.15
N LYS A 65 12.33 -8.78 -6.39
CA LYS A 65 11.46 -9.84 -6.90
C LYS A 65 10.12 -9.34 -7.43
N LEU A 66 9.80 -8.07 -7.20
CA LEU A 66 8.61 -7.45 -7.74
C LEU A 66 8.88 -6.96 -9.17
N CYS A 67 7.94 -7.23 -10.08
CA CYS A 67 8.03 -6.82 -11.48
C CYS A 67 9.20 -7.47 -12.25
N ASP A 68 9.75 -8.59 -11.79
CA ASP A 68 10.86 -9.29 -12.45
C ASP A 68 10.40 -10.26 -13.57
N GLY A 69 9.08 -10.36 -13.76
CA GLY A 69 8.45 -11.24 -14.74
C GLY A 69 8.29 -12.69 -14.27
N THR A 70 8.66 -12.99 -13.02
CA THR A 70 8.55 -14.31 -12.40
C THR A 70 7.45 -14.29 -11.34
N PRO A 71 6.32 -14.97 -11.56
CA PRO A 71 5.25 -15.03 -10.56
C PRO A 71 5.76 -15.73 -9.29
N ASN A 72 5.95 -14.96 -8.21
CA ASN A 72 6.42 -15.46 -6.92
C ASN A 72 5.27 -15.63 -5.93
N CYS A 73 4.17 -14.91 -6.14
CA CYS A 73 2.98 -14.92 -5.31
C CYS A 73 1.82 -15.59 -6.03
N PHE A 74 0.83 -16.02 -5.24
CA PHE A 74 -0.49 -16.28 -5.78
C PHE A 74 -1.17 -14.94 -6.07
N LEU A 75 -1.11 -14.49 -7.33
CA LEU A 75 -1.77 -13.29 -7.86
C LEU A 75 -1.27 -11.92 -7.33
N GLY A 76 -0.12 -11.88 -6.65
CA GLY A 76 0.33 -10.68 -5.94
C GLY A 76 1.58 -9.98 -6.48
N SER A 77 2.49 -10.66 -7.20
CA SER A 77 3.76 -10.05 -7.61
C SER A 77 3.61 -9.40 -8.99
N ASP A 78 3.65 -10.21 -10.04
CA ASP A 78 3.63 -9.74 -11.43
C ASP A 78 2.23 -9.76 -12.01
N GLU A 79 1.28 -10.41 -11.35
CA GLU A 79 -0.12 -10.38 -11.74
C GLU A 79 -0.75 -9.00 -11.48
N LEU A 80 -0.27 -8.28 -10.45
CA LEU A 80 -0.67 -6.91 -10.12
C LEU A 80 0.17 -5.85 -10.84
N ARG A 81 0.88 -6.22 -11.91
CA ARG A 81 1.84 -5.34 -12.62
C ARG A 81 1.28 -3.96 -12.97
N ASN A 82 0.01 -3.87 -13.35
CA ASN A 82 -0.66 -2.61 -13.69
C ASN A 82 -0.99 -1.76 -12.45
N GLU A 83 -1.41 -2.41 -11.35
CA GLU A 83 -1.79 -1.74 -10.11
C GLU A 83 -0.56 -1.24 -9.36
N LEU A 84 0.52 -2.02 -9.42
CA LEU A 84 1.85 -1.68 -8.89
C LEU A 84 2.59 -0.66 -9.77
N LYS A 85 2.08 -0.36 -10.98
CA LYS A 85 2.72 0.52 -11.96
C LYS A 85 4.17 0.12 -12.27
N CYS A 86 4.42 -1.17 -12.43
CA CYS A 86 5.74 -1.64 -12.84
C CYS A 86 6.15 -0.97 -14.15
N THR A 87 7.39 -0.50 -14.26
CA THR A 87 7.95 0.00 -15.51
C THR A 87 9.34 -0.59 -15.75
N ASP A 88 9.85 -0.51 -16.98
CA ASP A 88 11.16 -1.07 -17.36
C ASP A 88 12.18 0.05 -17.67
N ASP A 89 11.76 1.30 -17.55
CA ASP A 89 12.43 2.52 -18.03
C ASP A 89 13.09 3.33 -16.90
N CYS A 90 13.35 2.73 -15.73
CA CYS A 90 14.22 3.33 -14.69
C CYS A 90 15.70 3.47 -15.11
N ARG A 91 16.01 3.34 -16.40
CA ARG A 91 17.36 3.50 -16.95
C ARG A 91 17.70 4.97 -17.02
N LYS A 92 18.86 5.34 -16.47
CA LYS A 92 19.42 6.68 -16.65
C LYS A 92 20.00 6.84 -18.06
N GLU A 93 20.15 8.09 -18.51
CA GLU A 93 20.78 8.42 -19.80
C GLU A 93 22.21 7.86 -19.94
N ASP A 94 22.91 7.68 -18.81
CA ASP A 94 24.24 7.06 -18.71
C ASP A 94 24.22 5.52 -18.81
N GLY A 95 23.05 4.91 -19.04
CA GLY A 95 22.88 3.46 -19.15
C GLY A 95 22.81 2.72 -17.81
N THR A 96 22.88 3.42 -16.67
CA THR A 96 22.72 2.82 -15.35
C THR A 96 21.30 2.25 -15.17
N VAL A 97 21.21 1.00 -14.72
CA VAL A 97 19.96 0.27 -14.45
C VAL A 97 19.70 0.17 -12.95
N CYS A 98 18.44 -0.02 -12.55
CA CYS A 98 18.06 -0.40 -11.19
C CYS A 98 18.61 -1.81 -10.90
N GLN A 99 19.58 -1.95 -9.97
CA GLN A 99 20.23 -3.24 -9.72
C GLN A 99 19.62 -4.03 -8.55
N ASN A 100 19.48 -3.40 -7.38
CA ASN A 100 18.96 -4.04 -6.16
C ASN A 100 17.63 -3.40 -5.77
N GLY A 101 16.63 -3.52 -6.64
CA GLY A 101 15.33 -2.88 -6.41
C GLY A 101 14.31 -3.17 -7.49
N ALA A 102 13.09 -2.66 -7.30
CA ALA A 102 12.00 -2.71 -8.28
C ALA A 102 11.80 -1.35 -8.94
N CYS A 103 11.47 -1.36 -10.23
CA CYS A 103 11.14 -0.16 -10.99
C CYS A 103 9.63 0.06 -11.02
N LEU A 104 9.15 1.08 -10.30
CA LEU A 104 7.74 1.43 -10.19
C LEU A 104 7.57 2.90 -10.56
N ASP A 105 6.69 3.22 -11.50
CA ASP A 105 6.38 4.60 -11.92
C ASP A 105 7.65 5.42 -12.27
N ASN A 106 8.59 4.79 -12.98
CA ASN A 106 9.90 5.34 -13.39
C ASN A 106 10.84 5.68 -12.23
N ASN A 107 10.53 5.20 -11.02
CA ASN A 107 11.37 5.33 -9.85
C ASN A 107 11.90 3.96 -9.41
N CYS A 108 13.18 3.91 -9.08
CA CYS A 108 13.84 2.69 -8.59
C CYS A 108 13.72 2.67 -7.06
N HIS A 109 12.94 1.71 -6.55
CA HIS A 109 12.76 1.46 -5.12
C HIS A 109 13.70 0.34 -4.68
N CYS A 110 14.54 0.61 -3.68
CA CYS A 110 15.63 -0.29 -3.30
C CYS A 110 15.20 -1.41 -2.36
N ASN A 111 15.94 -2.51 -2.43
CA ASN A 111 15.98 -3.53 -1.40
C ASN A 111 16.52 -2.96 -0.10
N ASP A 112 16.25 -3.65 1.01
CA ASP A 112 16.91 -3.39 2.28
C ASP A 112 18.44 -3.41 2.13
N GLY A 113 19.12 -2.47 2.78
CA GLY A 113 20.58 -2.37 2.71
C GLY A 113 21.13 -1.64 1.48
N PHE A 114 20.27 -1.06 0.62
CA PHE A 114 20.69 -0.36 -0.59
C PHE A 114 20.01 0.99 -0.75
N GLY A 115 20.73 1.93 -1.38
CA GLY A 115 20.27 3.28 -1.64
C GLY A 115 20.87 3.90 -2.91
N GLY A 116 20.56 5.18 -3.09
CA GLY A 116 20.87 5.94 -4.30
C GLY A 116 19.88 5.68 -5.44
N CYS A 117 19.89 6.53 -6.45
CA CYS A 117 18.87 6.52 -7.52
C CYS A 117 18.78 5.23 -8.35
N SER A 118 19.75 4.32 -8.23
CA SER A 118 19.83 3.06 -9.00
C SER A 118 20.08 1.85 -8.08
N CYS A 119 19.95 2.03 -6.76
CA CYS A 119 20.13 0.98 -5.74
C CYS A 119 21.46 0.22 -5.87
N GLN A 120 22.54 0.95 -6.15
CA GLN A 120 23.89 0.41 -6.36
C GLN A 120 24.83 0.69 -5.18
N VAL A 121 24.39 1.55 -4.25
CA VAL A 121 25.18 1.97 -3.10
C VAL A 121 24.64 1.23 -1.88
N PRO A 122 25.47 0.52 -1.11
CA PRO A 122 25.06 -0.01 0.18
C PRO A 122 24.63 1.13 1.12
N ASP A 123 23.47 0.98 1.76
CA ASP A 123 22.86 1.98 2.63
C ASP A 123 22.05 1.31 3.75
N GLU A 124 22.33 1.63 4.99
CA GLU A 124 21.60 1.07 6.12
C GLU A 124 20.44 2.00 6.48
N ASN A 125 19.21 1.46 6.59
CA ASN A 125 18.08 2.26 7.05
C ASN A 125 18.14 2.41 8.58
N GLU A 126 18.73 3.50 9.08
CA GLU A 126 18.88 3.70 10.52
C GLU A 126 17.53 3.95 11.23
N CYS A 127 16.46 4.30 10.51
CA CYS A 127 15.13 4.50 11.08
C CYS A 127 14.56 3.21 11.71
N LYS A 128 15.04 2.03 11.30
CA LYS A 128 14.69 0.74 11.90
C LYS A 128 15.04 0.67 13.39
N TYR A 129 16.04 1.44 13.83
CA TYR A 129 16.45 1.51 15.23
C TYR A 129 15.69 2.57 16.05
N ARG A 130 14.74 3.28 15.42
CA ARG A 130 13.97 4.38 16.02
C ARG A 130 14.85 5.43 16.72
N PRO A 131 15.77 6.08 15.99
CA PRO A 131 16.75 7.00 16.57
C PRO A 131 16.16 8.39 16.92
N CYS A 132 14.99 8.73 16.39
CA CYS A 132 14.35 10.03 16.58
C CYS A 132 13.53 10.12 17.87
N ASP A 133 13.12 11.35 18.21
CA ASP A 133 12.13 11.59 19.27
C ASP A 133 10.82 10.85 18.96
N VAL A 134 10.08 10.45 20.02
CA VAL A 134 8.78 9.79 19.89
C VAL A 134 7.72 10.65 19.18
N PHE A 135 7.93 11.97 19.14
CA PHE A 135 7.12 12.95 18.42
C PHE A 135 7.79 13.44 17.13
N ALA A 136 8.69 12.65 16.54
CA ALA A 136 9.32 12.92 15.27
C ALA A 136 9.14 11.79 14.24
N HIS A 137 9.10 12.16 12.97
CA HIS A 137 9.21 11.27 11.83
C HIS A 137 10.68 11.04 11.50
N CYS A 138 11.07 9.78 11.30
CA CYS A 138 12.39 9.42 10.77
C CYS A 138 12.29 9.25 9.26
N THR A 139 13.21 9.84 8.52
CA THR A 139 13.33 9.66 7.07
C THR A 139 14.73 9.17 6.76
N ASN A 140 14.84 7.97 6.18
CA ASN A 140 16.13 7.46 5.73
C ASN A 140 16.67 8.30 4.55
N THR A 141 17.99 8.50 4.51
CA THR A 141 18.68 9.21 3.44
C THR A 141 19.92 8.43 3.04
N LEU A 142 20.53 8.73 1.88
CA LEU A 142 21.72 7.99 1.48
C LEU A 142 22.90 8.28 2.43
N GLY A 143 23.30 7.27 3.20
CA GLY A 143 24.40 7.26 4.15
C GLY A 143 24.10 7.91 5.51
N SER A 144 22.83 8.23 5.80
CA SER A 144 22.40 8.87 7.05
C SER A 144 20.87 8.83 7.17
N PHE A 145 20.30 9.39 8.24
CA PHE A 145 18.87 9.64 8.36
C PHE A 145 18.59 11.07 8.82
N GLN A 146 17.34 11.50 8.68
CA GLN A 146 16.85 12.79 9.17
C GLN A 146 15.63 12.61 10.07
N CYS A 147 15.63 13.26 11.23
CA CYS A 147 14.48 13.35 12.12
C CYS A 147 13.75 14.69 11.92
N THR A 148 12.42 14.66 11.82
CA THR A 148 11.61 15.88 11.73
C THR A 148 10.44 15.80 12.70
N CYS A 149 10.32 16.77 13.62
CA CYS A 149 9.19 16.81 14.56
C CYS A 149 7.83 16.81 13.84
N PHE A 150 6.84 16.13 14.42
CA PHE A 150 5.49 16.13 13.92
C PHE A 150 4.87 17.54 13.91
N PRO A 151 3.86 17.79 13.05
CA PRO A 151 3.15 19.07 13.03
C PRO A 151 2.63 19.45 14.43
N GLY A 152 2.93 20.70 14.86
CA GLY A 152 2.57 21.20 16.19
C GLY A 152 3.67 21.09 17.24
N TYR A 153 4.72 20.31 16.97
CA TYR A 153 5.93 20.21 17.79
C TYR A 153 7.06 21.06 17.20
N ARG A 154 8.02 21.46 18.03
CA ARG A 154 9.23 22.19 17.62
C ARG A 154 10.45 21.56 18.26
N GLY A 155 11.55 21.57 17.52
CA GLY A 155 12.79 20.94 17.95
C GLY A 155 13.67 20.59 16.76
N ASP A 156 14.71 19.81 17.03
CA ASP A 156 15.67 19.29 16.04
C ASP A 156 15.30 17.88 15.51
N GLY A 157 14.17 17.32 15.96
CA GLY A 157 13.73 15.97 15.62
C GLY A 157 14.26 14.88 16.57
N PHE A 158 15.30 15.18 17.35
CA PHE A 158 15.80 14.31 18.42
C PHE A 158 15.23 14.70 19.79
N HIS A 159 14.79 15.95 19.92
CA HIS A 159 13.99 16.44 21.04
C HIS A 159 12.88 17.31 20.50
N CYS A 160 11.62 16.89 20.68
CA CYS A 160 10.45 17.60 20.16
C CYS A 160 9.55 18.08 21.28
N GLU A 161 9.40 19.40 21.42
CA GLU A 161 8.53 20.02 22.41
C GLU A 161 7.22 20.47 21.77
N GLY A 162 6.10 20.06 22.37
CA GLY A 162 4.80 20.55 21.96
C GLY A 162 4.70 22.05 22.20
N LYS A 163 4.11 22.79 21.26
CA LYS A 163 3.63 24.13 21.58
C LYS A 163 2.51 23.97 22.60
N SER A 164 2.81 24.20 23.88
CA SER A 164 1.79 24.48 24.90
C SER A 164 1.09 25.77 24.49
N THR A 165 0.12 25.66 23.61
CA THR A 165 -0.85 26.72 23.36
C THR A 165 -1.74 26.68 24.59
N LEU A 166 -1.32 27.41 25.63
CA LEU A 166 -2.19 27.77 26.73
C LEU A 166 -3.39 28.51 26.10
N PHE A 167 -4.54 27.85 26.13
CA PHE A 167 -5.83 28.49 25.93
C PHE A 167 -6.14 29.39 27.13
#